data_AF-A0A4R5B8A9-F1
#
_entry.id   AF-A0A4R5B8A9-F1
#
_cell.length_a   1.000
_cell.length_b   1.000
_cell.length_c   1.000
_cell.angle_alpha   90.00
_cell.angle_beta   90.00
_cell.angle_gamma   90.00
#
_symmetry.space_group_name_H-M   'P 1'
#
loop_
_entity.id
_entity.type
_entity.pdbx_description
1 polymer ?
#
loop_
_entity_poly.entity_id
_entity_poly.type
_entity_poly.pdbx_seq_one_letter_code
_entity_poly.pdbx_strand_id
1 'polypeptide(L)'
;MRAASRARLFLAGLATRHSTAGQSEVLCPGAAAGGDVGVPGRRAALPVTATDHLDALARALTAAGWSTSPRYQESPALLRVVAPELPGVGESVWVKPGVGGVPWFISSTGDPLAPCHDLAAAVAGIETRLGPYMATASLCTAAEEESLRRRLADRVRTPRRRT
;
A
#
# COMPACT_ATOMS: atom_id res chain seq x y z
N MET A 1 -13.22 36.45 -6.91
CA MET A 1 -13.04 36.38 -5.45
C MET A 1 -12.03 35.27 -5.16
N ARG A 2 -10.79 35.63 -4.80
CA ARG A 2 -9.67 34.70 -4.57
C ARG A 2 -9.54 34.45 -3.07
N ALA A 3 -9.70 33.20 -2.64
CA ALA A 3 -9.43 32.79 -1.26
C ALA A 3 -7.98 32.32 -1.16
N ALA A 4 -7.19 33.04 -0.38
CA ALA A 4 -5.85 32.64 0.01
C ALA A 4 -5.81 32.43 1.54
N SER A 5 -4.88 31.57 1.94
CA SER A 5 -4.30 31.48 3.28
C SER A 5 -5.12 30.77 4.36
N ARG A 6 -4.77 29.50 4.60
CA ARG A 6 -4.71 28.97 5.97
C ARG A 6 -3.33 28.41 6.24
N ALA A 7 -2.65 29.10 7.15
CA ALA A 7 -1.32 28.84 7.64
C ALA A 7 -1.25 27.47 8.35
N ARG A 8 -0.16 26.74 8.09
CA ARG A 8 0.25 25.55 8.85
C ARG A 8 1.00 26.02 10.08
N LEU A 9 0.45 25.80 11.26
CA LEU A 9 1.21 25.85 12.51
C LEU A 9 1.87 24.48 12.70
N PHE A 10 3.19 24.46 12.51
CA PHE A 10 4.07 23.36 12.89
C PHE A 10 4.37 23.47 14.38
N LEU A 11 4.10 22.41 15.13
CA LEU A 11 4.58 22.25 16.50
C LEU A 11 5.59 21.11 16.51
N ALA A 12 6.86 21.50 16.50
CA ALA A 12 8.00 20.63 16.74
C ALA A 12 8.16 20.43 18.25
N GLY A 13 8.23 19.16 18.68
CA GLY A 13 8.55 18.77 20.05
C GLY A 13 9.62 17.68 20.03
N LEU A 14 10.87 18.10 20.18
CA LEU A 14 12.07 17.28 20.33
C LEU A 14 12.05 16.54 21.67
N ALA A 15 12.27 15.22 21.65
CA ALA A 15 12.66 14.46 22.84
C ALA A 15 13.99 13.76 22.58
N THR A 16 15.06 14.44 23.00
CA THR A 16 16.42 13.91 23.15
C THR A 16 16.42 12.87 24.26
N ARG A 17 16.89 11.64 23.99
CA ARG A 17 17.40 10.75 25.05
C ARG A 17 18.69 10.09 24.59
N HIS A 18 19.74 10.43 25.34
CA HIS A 18 21.06 9.83 25.30
C HIS A 18 20.98 8.36 25.78
N SER A 19 21.68 7.45 25.11
CA SER A 19 21.98 6.12 25.65
C SER A 19 23.46 5.85 25.40
N THR A 20 24.24 5.97 26.47
CA THR A 20 25.68 5.70 26.52
C THR A 20 25.91 4.22 26.83
N ALA A 21 26.92 3.69 26.14
CA ALA A 21 27.47 2.35 26.26
C ALA A 21 27.87 1.98 27.70
N GLY A 22 27.79 0.68 27.98
CA GLY A 22 28.32 0.03 29.18
C GLY A 22 28.55 -1.46 28.92
N GLN A 23 29.66 -1.76 28.25
CA GLN A 23 30.30 -3.08 28.19
C GLN A 23 30.79 -3.52 29.58
N SER A 24 30.60 -4.79 29.91
CA SER A 24 31.54 -5.69 30.64
C SER A 24 30.79 -7.01 30.83
N GLU A 25 31.01 -8.04 30.02
CA GLU A 25 32.13 -8.99 30.12
C GLU A 25 32.29 -9.56 31.53
N VAL A 26 31.67 -10.72 31.77
CA VAL A 26 32.04 -11.63 32.86
C VAL A 26 32.12 -13.04 32.29
N LEU A 27 33.28 -13.64 32.51
CA LEU A 27 33.77 -14.95 32.07
C LEU A 27 32.78 -16.11 32.24
N CYS A 28 32.88 -17.08 31.34
CA CYS A 28 32.51 -18.48 31.61
C CYS A 28 33.68 -19.38 31.21
N PRO A 29 34.22 -20.20 32.13
CA PRO A 29 34.98 -21.39 31.77
C PRO A 29 34.20 -22.66 32.13
N GLY A 30 34.16 -23.63 31.23
CA GLY A 30 33.69 -24.98 31.56
C GLY A 30 33.20 -25.78 30.36
N ALA A 31 34.13 -26.46 29.70
CA ALA A 31 33.86 -27.46 28.68
C ALA A 31 33.24 -28.75 29.26
N ALA A 32 32.31 -29.37 28.52
CA ALA A 32 32.15 -30.82 28.52
C ALA A 32 31.49 -31.28 27.21
N ALA A 33 32.11 -32.26 26.59
CA ALA A 33 31.65 -32.95 25.40
C ALA A 33 30.41 -33.82 25.69
N GLY A 34 29.54 -33.94 24.70
CA GLY A 34 28.44 -34.88 24.67
C GLY A 34 27.72 -34.75 23.34
N GLY A 35 28.03 -35.64 22.40
CA GLY A 35 27.26 -35.76 21.17
C GLY A 35 25.90 -36.34 21.49
N ASP A 36 24.85 -35.68 20.99
CA ASP A 36 23.52 -36.28 20.87
C ASP A 36 22.77 -35.62 19.72
N VAL A 37 21.87 -36.38 19.11
CA VAL A 37 21.27 -36.17 17.79
C VAL A 37 20.35 -34.95 17.81
N GLY A 38 20.89 -33.79 17.38
CA GLY A 38 20.17 -32.54 17.32
C GLY A 38 19.26 -32.45 16.10
N VAL A 39 17.96 -32.69 16.33
CA VAL A 39 16.78 -32.20 15.59
C VAL A 39 17.12 -31.04 14.63
N PRO A 40 16.67 -31.05 13.35
CA PRO A 40 16.92 -29.94 12.44
C PRO A 40 16.54 -28.63 13.11
N GLY A 41 17.57 -27.83 13.40
CA GLY A 41 17.44 -26.59 14.15
C GLY A 41 16.32 -25.76 13.54
N ARG A 42 15.37 -25.35 14.38
CA ARG A 42 14.35 -24.37 14.02
C ARG A 42 15.10 -23.22 13.37
N ARG A 43 15.03 -23.11 12.03
CA ARG A 43 15.57 -21.96 11.31
C ARG A 43 15.01 -20.74 12.02
N ALA A 44 15.89 -19.95 12.63
CA ALA A 44 15.49 -18.65 13.15
C ALA A 44 14.77 -17.95 11.99
N ALA A 45 13.48 -17.69 12.17
CA ALA A 45 12.73 -16.95 11.17
C ALA A 45 13.44 -15.60 11.04
N LEU A 46 13.91 -15.29 9.84
CA LEU A 46 14.51 -13.99 9.57
C LEU A 46 13.47 -12.91 9.94
N PRO A 47 13.91 -11.76 10.47
CA PRO A 47 12.99 -10.69 10.82
C PRO A 47 12.21 -10.27 9.57
N VAL A 48 10.87 -10.28 9.67
CA VAL A 48 10.00 -9.86 8.57
C VAL A 48 10.21 -8.38 8.31
N THR A 49 10.50 -8.04 7.07
CA THR A 49 10.81 -6.68 6.65
C THR A 49 9.55 -5.95 6.15
N ALA A 50 9.63 -4.62 6.02
CA ALA A 50 8.57 -3.83 5.40
C ALA A 50 8.26 -4.29 3.97
N THR A 51 9.29 -4.66 3.19
CA THR A 51 9.13 -5.17 1.83
C THR A 51 8.40 -6.51 1.82
N ASP A 52 8.66 -7.41 2.77
CA ASP A 52 7.93 -8.70 2.87
C ASP A 52 6.43 -8.48 3.10
N HIS A 53 6.07 -7.51 3.94
CA HIS A 53 4.67 -7.13 4.17
C HIS A 53 4.04 -6.50 2.92
N LEU A 54 4.77 -5.64 2.21
CA LEU A 54 4.29 -5.03 0.96
C LEU A 54 4.13 -6.08 -0.14
N ASP A 55 5.00 -7.09 -0.23
CA ASP A 55 4.88 -8.20 -1.17
C ASP A 55 3.66 -9.07 -0.86
N ALA A 56 3.39 -9.32 0.43
CA ALA A 56 2.18 -10.03 0.86
C ALA A 56 0.90 -9.27 0.47
N LEU A 57 0.89 -7.95 0.68
CA LEU A 57 -0.20 -7.09 0.25
C LEU A 57 -0.33 -7.05 -1.27
N ALA A 58 0.78 -6.97 -2.00
CA ALA A 58 0.78 -6.96 -3.47
C ALA A 58 0.12 -8.21 -4.04
N ARG A 59 0.46 -9.39 -3.50
CA ARG A 59 -0.19 -10.66 -3.89
C ARG A 59 -1.69 -10.66 -3.61
N ALA A 60 -2.11 -10.18 -2.44
CA ALA A 60 -3.54 -10.10 -2.09
C ALA A 60 -4.31 -9.16 -3.03
N LEU A 61 -3.74 -7.99 -3.32
CA LEU A 61 -4.31 -7.01 -4.25
C LEU A 61 -4.40 -7.55 -5.68
N THR A 62 -3.34 -8.19 -6.17
CA THR A 62 -3.36 -8.81 -7.50
C THR A 62 -4.38 -9.95 -7.58
N ALA A 63 -4.54 -10.74 -6.53
CA ALA A 63 -5.62 -11.74 -6.47
C ALA A 63 -7.02 -11.10 -6.51
N ALA A 64 -7.18 -9.88 -5.97
CA ALA A 64 -8.40 -9.09 -6.06
C ALA A 64 -8.52 -8.28 -7.38
N GLY A 65 -7.64 -8.49 -8.36
CA GLY A 65 -7.70 -7.83 -9.68
C GLY A 65 -7.04 -6.46 -9.76
N TRP A 66 -6.35 -6.02 -8.70
CA TRP A 66 -5.63 -4.75 -8.70
C TRP A 66 -4.26 -4.87 -9.37
N SER A 67 -3.87 -3.82 -10.08
CA SER A 67 -2.50 -3.71 -10.60
C SER A 67 -1.59 -3.15 -9.52
N THR A 68 -0.45 -3.80 -9.28
CA THR A 68 0.53 -3.39 -8.27
C THR A 68 1.90 -3.16 -8.89
N SER A 69 2.61 -2.16 -8.39
CA SER A 69 3.96 -1.80 -8.81
C SER A 69 4.81 -1.51 -7.57
N PRO A 70 5.72 -2.43 -7.21
CA PRO A 70 6.71 -2.20 -6.16
C PRO A 70 7.59 -0.99 -6.46
N ARG A 71 7.93 -0.23 -5.42
CA ARG A 71 8.87 0.90 -5.44
C ARG A 71 9.76 0.84 -4.20
N TYR A 72 10.45 -0.29 -4.05
CA TYR A 72 11.21 -0.61 -2.83
C TYR A 72 12.56 0.09 -2.74
N GLN A 73 12.99 0.74 -3.83
CA GLN A 73 14.17 1.59 -3.83
C GLN A 73 13.91 2.97 -3.18
N GLU A 74 12.64 3.33 -2.93
CA GLU A 74 12.28 4.56 -2.24
C GLU A 74 12.45 4.44 -0.71
N SER A 75 12.58 5.58 -0.02
CA SER A 75 12.68 5.65 1.44
C SER A 75 11.57 6.54 2.01
N PRO A 76 10.52 5.97 2.62
CA PRO A 76 10.30 4.54 2.88
C PRO A 76 9.96 3.73 1.62
N ALA A 77 10.14 2.41 1.67
CA ALA A 77 9.72 1.51 0.60
C ALA A 77 8.21 1.62 0.37
N LEU A 78 7.80 1.76 -0.89
CA LEU A 78 6.39 1.93 -1.27
C LEU A 78 5.88 0.79 -2.16
N LEU A 79 4.57 0.57 -2.11
CA LEU A 79 3.81 -0.20 -3.09
C LEU A 79 2.79 0.73 -3.76
N ARG A 80 2.91 0.92 -5.08
CA ARG A 80 1.89 1.62 -5.86
C ARG A 80 0.80 0.63 -6.25
N VAL A 81 -0.44 0.98 -6.00
CA VAL A 81 -1.65 0.22 -6.33
C VAL A 81 -2.45 1.05 -7.32
N VAL A 82 -2.88 0.46 -8.42
CA VAL A 82 -3.64 1.16 -9.48
C VAL A 82 -4.96 0.43 -9.68
N ALA A 83 -6.05 1.21 -9.73
CA ALA A 83 -7.37 0.68 -9.99
C ALA A 83 -7.46 0.12 -11.41
N PRO A 84 -8.02 -1.08 -11.62
CA PRO A 84 -8.05 -1.73 -12.93
C PRO A 84 -8.82 -0.91 -13.98
N GLU A 85 -9.91 -0.27 -13.56
CA GLU A 85 -10.79 0.51 -14.43
C GLU A 85 -10.29 1.94 -14.70
N LEU A 86 -9.19 2.35 -14.06
CA LEU A 86 -8.72 3.73 -14.06
C LEU A 86 -7.19 3.82 -14.12
N PRO A 87 -6.59 3.66 -15.31
CA PRO A 87 -5.17 3.89 -15.49
C PRO A 87 -4.81 5.34 -15.12
N GLY A 88 -4.19 5.51 -13.96
CA GLY A 88 -3.80 6.82 -13.41
C GLY A 88 -4.32 7.08 -11.99
N VAL A 89 -5.43 6.46 -11.60
CA VAL A 89 -5.96 6.55 -10.23
C VAL A 89 -5.45 5.37 -9.41
N GLY A 90 -4.90 5.67 -8.24
CA GLY A 90 -4.26 4.66 -7.42
C GLY A 90 -3.84 5.18 -6.06
N GLU A 91 -3.37 4.27 -5.23
CA GLU A 91 -2.92 4.50 -3.86
C GLU A 91 -1.45 4.12 -3.74
N SER A 92 -0.70 4.83 -2.90
CA SER A 92 0.67 4.45 -2.54
C SER A 92 0.67 4.01 -1.09
N VAL A 93 1.17 2.81 -0.82
CA VAL A 93 1.14 2.18 0.51
C VAL A 93 2.56 1.96 1.00
N TRP A 94 2.81 2.24 2.27
CA TRP A 94 4.07 1.86 2.95
C TRP A 94 3.78 1.25 4.32
N VAL A 95 4.83 0.76 4.98
CA VAL A 95 4.73 0.18 6.32
C VAL A 95 5.34 1.12 7.35
N LYS A 96 4.64 1.32 8.47
CA LYS A 96 5.20 1.98 9.67
C LYS A 96 4.95 1.12 10.91
N PRO A 97 5.82 1.21 11.93
CA PRO A 97 5.50 0.68 13.24
C PRO A 97 4.32 1.46 13.84
N GLY A 98 3.29 0.73 14.25
CA GLY A 98 2.16 1.27 15.01
C GLY A 98 2.37 1.16 16.52
N VAL A 99 1.32 1.45 17.28
CA VAL A 99 1.33 1.32 18.75
C VAL A 99 1.62 -0.13 19.13
N GLY A 100 2.54 -0.32 20.08
CA GLY A 100 2.97 -1.67 20.51
C GLY A 100 3.93 -2.36 19.54
N GLY A 101 4.47 -1.66 18.54
CA GLY A 101 5.44 -2.21 17.59
C GLY A 101 4.83 -3.09 16.50
N VAL A 102 3.50 -3.24 16.48
CA VAL A 102 2.80 -3.96 15.42
C VAL A 102 2.97 -3.17 14.12
N PRO A 103 3.42 -3.77 13.00
CA PRO A 103 3.54 -3.07 11.73
C PRO A 103 2.15 -2.80 11.12
N TRP A 104 1.97 -1.62 10.51
CA TRP A 104 0.73 -1.19 9.85
C TRP A 104 0.99 -0.74 8.43
N PHE A 105 0.03 -1.04 7.55
CA PHE A 105 -0.05 -0.42 6.23
C PHE A 105 -0.58 1.00 6.36
N ILE A 106 0.13 1.94 5.75
CA ILE A 106 -0.18 3.35 5.75
C ILE A 106 -0.37 3.80 4.31
N SER A 107 -1.41 4.57 4.09
CA SER A 107 -1.80 5.10 2.78
C SER A 107 -1.09 6.42 2.44
N SER A 108 -1.19 6.89 1.19
CA SER A 108 -0.54 8.14 0.73
C SER A 108 -0.92 9.40 1.51
N THR A 109 -2.10 9.42 2.12
CA THR A 109 -2.55 10.52 2.98
C THR A 109 -1.92 10.48 4.38
N GLY A 110 -1.26 9.38 4.74
CA GLY A 110 -0.72 9.13 6.07
C GLY A 110 -1.68 8.37 7.00
N ASP A 111 -2.90 8.06 6.56
CA ASP A 111 -3.88 7.34 7.39
C ASP A 111 -3.56 5.84 7.44
N PRO A 112 -3.70 5.20 8.62
CA PRO A 112 -3.55 3.76 8.76
C PRO A 112 -4.69 3.02 8.05
N LEU A 113 -4.34 1.98 7.29
CA LEU A 113 -5.29 1.11 6.61
C LEU A 113 -5.66 -0.08 7.50
N ALA A 114 -4.66 -0.89 7.85
CA ALA A 114 -4.81 -2.07 8.70
C ALA A 114 -3.44 -2.53 9.23
N PRO A 115 -3.40 -3.34 10.30
CA PRO A 115 -2.19 -4.06 10.70
C PRO A 115 -1.68 -4.97 9.56
N CYS A 116 -0.37 -5.17 9.46
CA CYS A 116 0.20 -5.93 8.33
C CYS A 116 -0.14 -7.44 8.33
N HIS A 117 -0.69 -7.96 9.42
CA HIS A 117 -1.19 -9.34 9.49
C HIS A 117 -2.62 -9.48 8.98
N ASP A 118 -3.35 -8.37 8.77
CA ASP A 118 -4.72 -8.37 8.27
C ASP A 118 -4.75 -7.79 6.84
N LEU A 119 -4.39 -8.64 5.88
CA LEU A 119 -4.37 -8.29 4.46
C LEU A 119 -5.78 -7.99 3.92
N ALA A 120 -6.80 -8.69 4.43
CA ALA A 120 -8.18 -8.51 3.99
C ALA A 120 -8.70 -7.11 4.35
N ALA A 121 -8.49 -6.67 5.59
CA ALA A 121 -8.83 -5.32 6.01
C ALA A 121 -8.04 -4.26 5.22
N ALA A 122 -6.76 -4.51 4.92
CA ALA A 122 -5.94 -3.60 4.11
C ALA A 122 -6.51 -3.42 2.69
N VAL A 123 -6.88 -4.52 2.02
CA VAL A 123 -7.51 -4.49 0.69
C VAL A 123 -8.84 -3.74 0.74
N ALA A 124 -9.71 -4.05 1.70
CA ALA A 124 -10.98 -3.36 1.88
C ALA A 124 -10.82 -1.85 2.16
N GLY A 125 -9.78 -1.47 2.90
CA GLY A 125 -9.44 -0.07 3.17
C GLY A 125 -9.06 0.68 1.88
N ILE A 126 -8.27 0.05 1.01
CA ILE A 126 -7.89 0.61 -0.30
C ILE A 126 -9.13 0.73 -1.20
N GLU A 127 -9.95 -0.31 -1.27
CA GLU A 127 -11.22 -0.31 -2.02
C GLU A 127 -12.15 0.81 -1.56
N THR A 128 -12.35 0.95 -0.25
CA THR A 128 -13.23 1.99 0.32
C THR A 128 -12.75 3.38 -0.07
N ARG A 129 -11.44 3.61 -0.04
CA ARG A 129 -10.86 4.91 -0.40
C ARG A 129 -10.95 5.21 -1.88
N LEU A 130 -10.70 4.22 -2.74
CA LEU A 130 -10.67 4.41 -4.18
C LEU A 130 -12.04 4.27 -4.84
N GLY A 131 -13.00 3.65 -4.14
CA GLY A 131 -14.36 3.38 -4.61
C GLY A 131 -15.09 4.58 -5.20
N PRO A 132 -15.09 5.78 -4.56
CA PRO A 132 -15.74 6.96 -5.13
C PRO A 132 -15.18 7.37 -6.50
N TYR A 133 -13.88 7.20 -6.73
CA TYR A 133 -13.24 7.51 -8.00
C TYR A 133 -13.59 6.46 -9.06
N MET A 134 -13.57 5.17 -8.69
CA MET A 134 -13.95 4.07 -9.57
C MET A 134 -15.42 4.15 -10.01
N ALA A 135 -16.33 4.46 -9.09
CA ALA A 135 -17.75 4.65 -9.39
C ALA A 135 -17.97 5.79 -10.40
N THR A 136 -17.29 6.91 -10.19
CA THR A 136 -17.38 8.08 -11.09
C THR A 136 -16.88 7.74 -12.49
N ALA A 137 -15.76 7.03 -12.58
CA ALA A 137 -15.19 6.63 -13.86
C ALA A 137 -16.07 5.66 -14.65
N SER A 138 -16.68 4.69 -13.96
CA SER A 138 -17.63 3.77 -14.58
C SER A 138 -18.81 4.52 -15.21
N LEU A 139 -19.37 5.51 -14.49
CA LEU A 139 -20.46 6.34 -15.01
C LEU A 139 -20.05 7.18 -16.22
N CYS A 140 -18.86 7.80 -16.19
CA CYS A 140 -18.34 8.56 -17.34
C CYS A 140 -18.14 7.67 -18.56
N THR A 141 -17.53 6.50 -18.38
CA THR A 141 -17.28 5.54 -19.47
C THR A 141 -18.58 5.06 -20.12
N ALA A 142 -19.58 4.72 -19.30
CA ALA A 142 -20.89 4.30 -19.79
C ALA A 142 -21.61 5.40 -20.60
N ALA A 143 -21.50 6.66 -20.14
CA ALA A 143 -22.10 7.80 -20.84
C ALA A 143 -21.42 8.10 -22.19
N GLU A 144 -20.09 7.99 -22.27
CA GLU A 144 -19.34 8.16 -23.51
C GLU A 144 -19.67 7.07 -24.52
N GLU A 145 -19.76 5.81 -24.08
CA GLU A 145 -20.09 4.68 -24.94
C GLU A 145 -21.50 4.81 -25.53
N GLU A 146 -22.48 5.22 -24.73
CA GLU A 146 -23.84 5.51 -25.19
C GLU A 146 -23.87 6.68 -26.19
N SER A 147 -23.11 7.73 -25.94
CA SER A 147 -22.98 8.86 -26.87
C SER A 147 -22.37 8.42 -28.21
N LEU A 148 -21.34 7.59 -28.18
CA LEU A 148 -20.72 7.03 -29.38
C LEU A 148 -21.70 6.12 -30.15
N ARG A 149 -22.45 5.27 -29.46
CA ARG A 149 -23.50 4.42 -30.06
C ARG A 149 -24.55 5.25 -30.78
N ARG A 150 -25.07 6.31 -30.15
CA ARG A 150 -26.05 7.23 -30.78
C ARG A 150 -25.49 7.88 -32.03
N ARG A 151 -24.27 8.42 -31.95
CA ARG A 151 -23.61 9.07 -33.11
C ARG A 151 -23.39 8.11 -34.27
N LEU A 152 -23.05 6.85 -33.99
CA LEU A 152 -22.91 5.81 -35.01
C LEU A 152 -24.28 5.45 -35.63
N ALA A 153 -25.33 5.31 -34.82
CA ALA A 153 -26.68 5.04 -35.31
C ALA A 153 -27.19 6.17 -36.21
N ASP A 154 -26.97 7.43 -35.83
CA ASP A 154 -27.35 8.60 -36.63
C ASP A 154 -26.61 8.65 -37.98
N ARG A 155 -25.32 8.28 -38.01
CA ARG A 155 -24.54 8.17 -39.25
C ARG A 155 -25.08 7.10 -40.20
N VAL A 156 -25.52 5.95 -39.66
CA VAL A 156 -26.12 4.89 -40.49
C VAL A 156 -27.49 5.34 -41.02
N ARG A 157 -28.21 6.14 -40.25
CA ARG A 157 -29.57 6.58 -40.59
C ARG A 157 -29.63 7.79 -41.53
N THR A 158 -28.54 8.52 -41.74
CA THR A 158 -28.54 9.67 -42.67
C THR A 158 -28.86 9.22 -44.10
N PRO A 159 -29.99 9.64 -44.69
CA PRO A 159 -30.33 9.24 -46.05
C PRO A 159 -29.37 9.89 -47.05
N ARG A 160 -28.80 9.08 -47.94
CA ARG A 160 -28.16 9.56 -49.18
C ARG A 160 -29.23 10.30 -49.98
N ARG A 161 -29.25 11.63 -49.92
CA ARG A 161 -30.06 12.46 -50.84
C ARG A 161 -29.64 12.10 -52.26
N ARG A 162 -30.49 11.35 -52.96
CA ARG A 162 -30.39 11.17 -54.42
C ARG A 162 -30.88 12.48 -55.04
N THR A 163 -29.93 13.20 -55.65
CA THR A 163 -30.16 14.23 -56.67
C THR A 163 -30.69 13.59 -57.94
#